data_AF-A0A2S0NGS1-F1
#
_entry.id   AF-A0A2S0NGS1-F1
#
_cell.length_a   1.000
_cell.length_b   1.000
_cell.length_c   1.000
_cell.angle_alpha   90.00
_cell.angle_beta   90.00
_cell.angle_gamma   90.00
#
_symmetry.space_group_name_H-M   'P 1'
#
loop_
_entity.id
_entity.type
_entity.pdbx_description
1 polymer ?
#
loop_
_entity_poly.entity_id
_entity_poly.type
_entity_poly.pdbx_seq_one_letter_code
_entity_poly.pdbx_strand_id
1 'polypeptide(L)'
;MRSFHLLAAGALVALVAASPAAAQSAPGGGAYSLDLLTPAQRADLSKRVDSYAVVEVFLRACGRPPALETRFRRMASGCIRADTVRTLTAEYRRAIAARAGLRWDCRSAAGRRMIARSEQAIRLTFADLGRLCRRG
;
A
#
# COMPACT_ATOMS: atom_id res chain seq x y z
N MET A 1 0.60 32.29 39.27
CA MET A 1 -0.72 31.97 38.68
C MET A 1 -0.53 31.62 37.20
N ARG A 2 -0.85 30.36 36.85
CA ARG A 2 -1.30 29.79 35.55
C ARG A 2 -0.72 30.39 34.25
N SER A 3 0.32 29.79 33.68
CA SER A 3 0.32 28.64 32.75
C SER A 3 -0.06 29.00 31.30
N PHE A 4 0.97 29.19 30.49
CA PHE A 4 0.94 29.26 29.02
C PHE A 4 0.78 27.86 28.43
N HIS A 5 -0.27 27.62 27.65
CA HIS A 5 -0.33 26.50 26.70
C HIS A 5 -0.92 26.96 25.37
N LEU A 6 -0.05 27.52 24.53
CA LEU A 6 -0.30 27.70 23.10
C LEU A 6 -0.12 26.35 22.39
N LEU A 7 -1.24 25.81 21.91
CA LEU A 7 -1.39 25.15 20.60
C LEU A 7 -0.13 24.51 19.99
N ALA A 8 0.11 23.24 20.33
CA ALA A 8 0.93 22.35 19.50
C ALA A 8 0.02 21.58 18.52
N ALA A 9 -0.45 22.28 17.49
CA ALA A 9 -1.12 21.68 16.35
C ALA A 9 -0.36 22.08 15.08
N GLY A 10 0.41 21.16 14.51
CA GLY A 10 1.02 21.38 13.21
C GLY A 10 2.41 20.78 13.05
N ALA A 11 2.52 19.45 13.00
CA ALA A 11 3.71 18.80 12.49
C ALA A 11 3.35 17.45 11.87
N LEU A 12 2.69 17.47 10.70
CA LEU A 12 2.50 16.29 9.86
C LEU A 12 2.37 16.71 8.38
N VAL A 13 3.31 17.53 7.89
CA VAL A 13 3.49 17.81 6.46
C VAL A 13 4.98 17.74 6.14
N ALA A 14 5.51 16.52 6.02
CA ALA A 14 6.84 16.29 5.48
C ALA A 14 6.91 14.85 4.94
N LEU A 15 6.32 14.58 3.77
CA LEU A 15 6.50 13.31 3.05
C LEU A 15 6.16 13.44 1.55
N VAL A 16 6.41 14.61 0.95
CA VAL A 16 6.29 14.82 -0.50
C VAL A 16 7.62 15.32 -1.06
N ALA A 17 8.62 14.45 -1.04
CA ALA A 17 9.81 14.55 -1.88
C ALA A 17 10.40 13.15 -2.04
N ALA A 18 9.61 12.22 -2.59
CA ALA A 18 10.15 10.94 -3.04
C ALA A 18 10.79 11.17 -4.41
N SER A 19 12.13 11.24 -4.40
CA SER A 19 13.00 11.26 -5.57
C SER A 19 12.57 10.23 -6.61
N PRO A 20 12.68 10.53 -7.92
CA PRO A 20 12.44 9.56 -8.97
C PRO A 20 13.65 8.63 -8.99
N ALA A 21 13.66 7.63 -8.12
CA ALA A 21 14.54 6.49 -8.28
C ALA A 21 14.06 5.78 -9.55
N ALA A 22 14.71 6.11 -10.67
CA ALA A 22 14.58 5.42 -11.94
C ALA A 22 14.81 3.93 -11.69
N ALA A 23 13.72 3.18 -11.55
CA ALA A 23 13.73 1.75 -11.72
C ALA A 23 14.19 1.54 -13.16
N GLN A 24 15.46 1.17 -13.31
CA GLN A 24 16.01 0.74 -14.59
C GLN A 24 15.20 -0.49 -15.00
N SER A 25 14.29 -0.29 -15.93
CA SER A 25 13.62 -1.37 -16.64
C SER A 25 14.71 -2.27 -17.21
N ALA A 26 14.81 -3.50 -16.73
CA ALA A 26 15.74 -4.47 -17.30
C ALA A 26 15.47 -4.55 -18.82
N PRO A 27 16.48 -4.34 -19.67
CA PRO A 27 16.31 -4.43 -21.12
C PRO A 27 16.16 -5.90 -21.51
N GLY A 28 14.92 -6.32 -21.69
CA GLY A 28 14.54 -7.67 -22.11
C GLY A 28 13.29 -8.07 -21.35
N GLY A 29 12.17 -8.29 -22.06
CA GLY A 29 10.82 -8.56 -21.55
C GLY A 29 10.74 -9.70 -20.53
N GLY A 30 11.18 -9.41 -19.31
CA GLY A 30 11.29 -10.31 -18.18
C GLY A 30 10.40 -9.80 -17.07
N ALA A 31 9.57 -10.70 -16.55
CA ALA A 31 8.64 -10.37 -15.48
C ALA A 31 9.34 -9.70 -14.29
N TYR A 32 8.74 -8.63 -13.76
CA TYR A 32 9.29 -7.88 -12.61
C TYR A 32 9.52 -8.81 -11.42
N SER A 33 10.61 -8.58 -10.67
CA SER A 33 11.00 -9.46 -9.56
C SER A 33 11.80 -8.75 -8.47
N LEU A 34 11.77 -9.29 -7.25
CA LEU A 34 12.40 -8.69 -6.05
C LEU A 34 13.92 -8.64 -6.12
N ASP A 35 14.55 -9.55 -6.84
CA ASP A 35 16.00 -9.60 -7.07
C ASP A 35 16.51 -8.38 -7.83
N LEU A 36 15.68 -7.77 -8.67
CA LEU A 36 15.98 -6.53 -9.40
C LEU A 36 15.95 -5.27 -8.52
N LEU A 37 15.49 -5.38 -7.27
CA LEU A 37 15.34 -4.23 -6.37
C LEU A 37 16.57 -4.08 -5.46
N THR A 38 17.01 -2.84 -5.21
CA THR A 38 17.98 -2.56 -4.15
C THR A 38 17.40 -2.88 -2.77
N PRO A 39 18.23 -3.08 -1.72
CA PRO A 39 17.72 -3.30 -0.36
C PRO A 39 16.78 -2.19 0.12
N ALA A 40 17.07 -0.93 -0.22
CA ALA A 40 16.22 0.21 0.10
C ALA A 40 14.85 0.12 -0.62
N GLN A 41 14.84 -0.23 -1.90
CA GLN A 41 13.60 -0.43 -2.67
C GLN A 41 12.76 -1.60 -2.12
N ARG A 42 13.40 -2.69 -1.68
CA ARG A 42 12.71 -3.81 -1.02
C ARG A 42 12.10 -3.40 0.31
N ALA A 43 12.83 -2.64 1.13
CA ALA A 43 12.30 -2.13 2.38
C ALA A 43 11.09 -1.21 2.16
N ASP A 44 11.15 -0.33 1.16
CA ASP A 44 10.01 0.53 0.82
C ASP A 44 8.82 -0.24 0.24
N LEU A 45 9.08 -1.29 -0.54
CA LEU A 45 8.03 -2.20 -1.01
C LEU A 45 7.35 -2.91 0.18
N SER A 46 8.13 -3.41 1.15
CA SER A 46 7.60 -4.02 2.37
C SER A 46 6.72 -3.04 3.15
N LYS A 47 7.15 -1.79 3.34
CA LYS A 47 6.34 -0.74 4.01
C LYS A 47 5.02 -0.49 3.28
N ARG A 48 5.04 -0.51 1.94
CA ARG A 48 3.82 -0.36 1.13
C ARG A 48 2.89 -1.55 1.31
N VAL A 49 3.42 -2.78 1.29
CA VAL A 49 2.63 -4.00 1.58
C VAL A 49 1.95 -3.90 2.94
N ASP A 50 2.70 -3.48 3.97
CA ASP A 50 2.17 -3.22 5.32
C ASP A 50 1.06 -2.16 5.32
N SER A 51 1.26 -1.06 4.60
CA SER A 51 0.27 0.02 4.49
C SER A 51 -1.02 -0.47 3.82
N TYR A 52 -0.93 -1.28 2.77
CA TYR A 52 -2.10 -1.88 2.12
C TYR A 52 -2.80 -2.91 3.01
N ALA A 53 -2.07 -3.63 3.86
CA ALA A 53 -2.68 -4.53 4.85
C ALA A 53 -3.52 -3.75 5.87
N VAL A 54 -3.04 -2.59 6.36
CA VAL A 54 -3.84 -1.69 7.21
C VAL A 54 -5.13 -1.28 6.50
N VAL A 55 -5.02 -0.85 5.23
CA VAL A 55 -6.18 -0.41 4.45
C VAL A 55 -7.20 -1.54 4.25
N GLU A 56 -6.75 -2.76 3.96
CA GLU A 56 -7.64 -3.92 3.84
C GLU A 56 -8.38 -4.19 5.14
N VAL A 57 -7.68 -4.22 6.27
CA VAL A 57 -8.30 -4.48 7.58
C VAL A 57 -9.29 -3.37 7.95
N PHE A 58 -8.90 -2.10 7.75
CA PHE A 58 -9.76 -0.94 7.99
C PHE A 58 -11.04 -1.00 7.16
N LEU A 59 -10.92 -1.14 5.84
CA LEU A 59 -12.07 -1.15 4.94
C LEU A 59 -12.96 -2.38 5.16
N ARG A 60 -12.37 -3.55 5.43
CA ARG A 60 -13.10 -4.76 5.80
C ARG A 60 -13.90 -4.57 7.10
N ALA A 61 -13.29 -3.98 8.14
CA ALA A 61 -13.98 -3.68 9.39
C ALA A 61 -15.12 -2.67 9.21
N CYS A 62 -15.00 -1.77 8.23
CA CYS A 62 -16.06 -0.84 7.84
C CYS A 62 -17.09 -1.42 6.84
N GLY A 63 -17.08 -2.74 6.59
CA GLY A 63 -18.05 -3.41 5.72
C GLY A 63 -17.82 -3.22 4.22
N ARG A 64 -16.61 -2.79 3.81
CA ARG A 64 -16.24 -2.48 2.42
C ARG A 64 -14.99 -3.25 1.98
N PRO A 65 -15.00 -4.60 1.98
CA PRO A 65 -13.80 -5.40 1.74
C PRO A 65 -13.24 -5.16 0.31
N PRO A 66 -12.01 -4.64 0.17
CA PRO A 66 -11.46 -4.29 -1.14
C PRO A 66 -10.82 -5.48 -1.89
N ALA A 67 -10.59 -6.60 -1.21
CA ALA A 67 -10.01 -7.83 -1.76
C ALA A 67 -8.65 -7.61 -2.47
N LEU A 68 -7.75 -6.84 -1.82
CA LEU A 68 -6.51 -6.37 -2.47
C LEU A 68 -5.59 -7.51 -2.90
N GLU A 69 -5.47 -8.58 -2.10
CA GLU A 69 -4.64 -9.73 -2.46
C GLU A 69 -5.11 -10.36 -3.78
N THR A 70 -6.40 -10.68 -3.88
CA THR A 70 -6.99 -11.31 -5.07
C THR A 70 -6.83 -10.43 -6.30
N ARG A 71 -7.09 -9.13 -6.16
CA ARG A 71 -6.91 -8.17 -7.26
C ARG A 71 -5.44 -8.08 -7.68
N PHE A 72 -4.52 -8.03 -6.71
CA PHE A 72 -3.09 -7.91 -6.99
C PHE A 72 -2.59 -9.14 -7.75
N ARG A 73 -2.90 -10.35 -7.25
CA ARG A 73 -2.51 -11.60 -7.91
C ARG A 73 -3.02 -11.69 -9.33
N ARG A 74 -4.27 -11.27 -9.58
CA ARG A 74 -4.86 -11.27 -10.93
C ARG A 74 -4.11 -10.36 -11.89
N MET A 75 -3.82 -9.12 -11.48
CA MET A 75 -3.15 -8.15 -12.36
C MET A 75 -1.65 -8.41 -12.51
N ALA A 76 -1.00 -8.94 -11.47
CA ALA A 76 0.42 -9.26 -11.49
C ALA A 76 0.72 -10.57 -12.25
N SER A 77 -0.29 -11.41 -12.52
CA SER A 77 -0.13 -12.66 -13.25
C SER A 77 0.47 -12.42 -14.63
N GLY A 78 1.59 -13.09 -14.94
CA GLY A 78 2.31 -12.94 -16.21
C GLY A 78 3.19 -11.70 -16.32
N CYS A 79 3.02 -10.71 -15.44
CA CYS A 79 3.80 -9.46 -15.41
C CYS A 79 4.90 -9.49 -14.34
N ILE A 80 4.63 -10.12 -13.20
CA ILE A 80 5.54 -10.23 -12.05
C ILE A 80 5.87 -11.71 -11.86
N ARG A 81 7.13 -12.03 -11.57
CA ARG A 81 7.53 -13.42 -11.32
C ARG A 81 6.71 -14.03 -10.18
N ALA A 82 6.33 -15.29 -10.35
CA ALA A 82 5.42 -15.98 -9.44
C ALA A 82 5.97 -16.10 -8.02
N ASP A 83 7.29 -16.25 -7.86
CA ASP A 83 7.98 -16.24 -6.55
C ASP A 83 7.86 -14.89 -5.84
N THR A 84 8.06 -13.79 -6.57
CA THR A 84 7.85 -12.43 -6.06
C THR A 84 6.42 -12.22 -5.61
N VAL A 85 5.43 -12.61 -6.42
CA VAL A 85 4.01 -12.53 -6.04
C VAL A 85 3.75 -13.34 -4.77
N ARG A 86 4.26 -14.57 -4.66
CA ARG A 86 4.10 -15.41 -3.45
C ARG A 86 4.69 -14.72 -2.21
N THR A 87 5.92 -14.23 -2.28
CA THR A 87 6.58 -13.55 -1.16
C THR A 87 5.78 -12.33 -0.68
N LEU A 88 5.37 -11.45 -1.60
CA LEU A 88 4.59 -10.26 -1.26
C LEU A 88 3.22 -10.62 -0.67
N THR A 89 2.55 -11.66 -1.19
CA THR A 89 1.28 -12.12 -0.62
C THR A 89 1.44 -12.74 0.77
N ALA A 90 2.56 -13.41 1.05
CA ALA A 90 2.85 -13.96 2.38
C ALA A 90 3.13 -12.84 3.40
N GLU A 91 3.93 -11.84 3.03
CA GLU A 91 4.12 -10.62 3.84
C GLU A 91 2.81 -9.91 4.12
N TYR A 92 1.99 -9.71 3.09
CA TYR A 92 0.69 -9.08 3.19
C TYR A 92 -0.24 -9.81 4.19
N ARG A 93 -0.31 -11.14 4.11
CA ARG A 93 -1.12 -11.94 5.04
C ARG A 93 -0.62 -11.86 6.48
N ARG A 94 0.71 -11.89 6.69
CA ARG A 94 1.31 -11.66 8.03
C ARG A 94 0.94 -10.29 8.58
N ALA A 95 1.01 -9.25 7.73
CA ALA A 95 0.65 -7.90 8.07
C ALA A 95 -0.85 -7.75 8.45
N ILE A 96 -1.75 -8.46 7.76
CA ILE A 96 -3.17 -8.52 8.15
C ILE A 96 -3.33 -9.19 9.53
N ALA A 97 -2.69 -10.36 9.73
CA ALA A 97 -2.81 -11.12 10.97
C ALA A 97 -2.33 -10.32 12.19
N ALA A 98 -1.22 -9.58 12.05
CA ALA A 98 -0.68 -8.71 13.11
C ALA A 98 -1.63 -7.56 13.51
N ARG A 99 -2.67 -7.29 12.70
CA ARG A 99 -3.63 -6.20 12.89
C ARG A 99 -5.03 -6.72 13.17
N ALA A 100 -5.18 -8.02 13.41
CA ALA A 100 -6.43 -8.62 13.83
C ALA A 100 -6.94 -7.98 15.13
N GLY A 101 -8.24 -7.69 15.20
CA GLY A 101 -8.87 -7.14 16.40
C GLY A 101 -8.77 -5.63 16.59
N LEU A 102 -8.10 -4.89 15.69
CA LEU A 102 -8.13 -3.42 15.73
C LEU A 102 -9.55 -2.89 15.52
N ARG A 103 -9.95 -1.92 16.36
CA ARG A 103 -11.24 -1.23 16.25
C ARG A 103 -11.08 0.04 15.42
N TRP A 104 -12.06 0.28 14.56
CA TRP A 104 -12.04 1.41 13.62
C TRP A 104 -13.32 2.22 13.75
N ASP A 105 -13.19 3.55 13.68
CA ASP A 105 -14.34 4.43 13.56
C ASP A 105 -14.71 4.61 12.08
N CYS A 106 -15.80 3.96 11.69
CA CYS A 106 -16.33 3.99 10.33
C CYS A 106 -17.46 5.01 10.15
N ARG A 107 -18.03 5.52 11.25
CA ARG A 107 -19.28 6.30 11.23
C ARG A 107 -19.02 7.79 11.30
N SER A 108 -17.97 8.25 11.96
CA SER A 108 -17.69 9.69 12.02
C SER A 108 -17.41 10.27 10.63
N ALA A 109 -17.52 11.60 10.51
CA ALA A 109 -17.13 12.30 9.28
C ALA A 109 -15.65 12.04 8.93
N ALA A 110 -14.77 11.90 9.92
CA ALA A 110 -13.38 11.55 9.72
C ALA A 110 -13.22 10.13 9.16
N GLY A 111 -13.91 9.15 9.74
CA GLY A 111 -13.96 7.78 9.25
C GLY A 111 -14.43 7.67 7.81
N ARG A 112 -15.56 8.34 7.48
CA ARG A 112 -16.09 8.37 6.10
C ARG A 112 -15.12 9.00 5.10
N ARG A 113 -14.42 10.08 5.47
CA ARG A 113 -13.37 10.68 4.62
C ARG A 113 -12.19 9.74 4.44
N MET A 114 -11.81 8.99 5.48
CA MET A 114 -10.73 8.00 5.39
C MET A 114 -11.10 6.85 4.46
N ILE A 115 -12.32 6.32 4.55
CA ILE A 115 -12.85 5.31 3.62
C ILE A 115 -12.73 5.80 2.17
N ALA A 116 -13.29 6.97 1.86
CA ALA A 116 -13.28 7.52 0.51
C ALA A 116 -11.85 7.71 -0.03
N ARG A 117 -10.93 8.22 0.80
CA ARG A 117 -9.52 8.37 0.42
C ARG A 117 -8.83 7.03 0.19
N SER A 118 -9.05 6.05 1.05
CA SER A 118 -8.49 4.71 0.91
C SER A 118 -8.95 4.02 -0.38
N GLU A 119 -10.25 4.08 -0.69
CA GLU A 119 -10.81 3.51 -1.92
C GLU A 119 -10.25 4.20 -3.17
N GLN A 120 -10.14 5.53 -3.14
CA GLN A 120 -9.55 6.30 -4.23
C GLN A 120 -8.06 5.94 -4.42
N ALA A 121 -7.29 5.81 -3.33
CA ALA A 121 -5.88 5.42 -3.40
C ALA A 121 -5.71 4.00 -3.96
N ILE A 122 -6.57 3.05 -3.58
CA ILE A 122 -6.61 1.70 -4.15
C ILE A 122 -6.87 1.79 -5.65
N ARG A 123 -7.89 2.53 -6.08
CA ARG A 123 -8.25 2.67 -7.50
C ARG A 123 -7.07 3.17 -8.33
N LEU A 124 -6.39 4.23 -7.88
CA LEU A 124 -5.22 4.79 -8.56
C LEU A 124 -4.06 3.80 -8.59
N THR A 125 -3.72 3.20 -7.45
CA THR A 125 -2.63 2.20 -7.36
C THR A 125 -2.84 1.05 -8.35
N PHE A 126 -4.07 0.51 -8.41
CA PHE A 126 -4.37 -0.62 -9.29
C PHE A 126 -4.41 -0.22 -10.76
N ALA A 127 -4.84 1.00 -11.07
CA ALA A 127 -4.73 1.54 -12.42
C ALA A 127 -3.26 1.68 -12.85
N ASP A 128 -2.38 2.08 -11.95
CA ASP A 128 -0.94 2.25 -12.23
C ASP A 128 -0.26 0.90 -12.45
N LEU A 129 -0.51 -0.07 -11.56
CA LEU A 129 -0.04 -1.45 -11.71
C LEU A 129 -0.53 -2.06 -13.04
N GLY A 130 -1.80 -1.85 -13.38
CA GLY A 130 -2.35 -2.30 -14.66
C GLY A 130 -1.69 -1.63 -15.88
N ARG A 131 -1.24 -0.38 -15.78
CA ARG A 131 -0.50 0.29 -16.86
C ARG A 131 0.93 -0.25 -17.00
N LEU A 132 1.60 -0.51 -15.87
CA LEU A 132 2.94 -1.10 -15.87
C LEU A 132 2.91 -2.51 -16.48
N CYS A 133 1.99 -3.34 -16.04
CA CYS A 133 1.87 -4.73 -16.51
C CYS A 133 1.34 -4.90 -17.93
N ARG A 134 0.84 -3.84 -18.58
CA ARG A 134 0.51 -3.85 -20.01
C ARG A 134 1.67 -3.40 -20.91
N ARG A 135 2.71 -2.78 -20.32
CA ARG A 135 3.85 -2.20 -21.06
C ARG A 135 5.13 -3.03 -20.94
N GLY A 136 5.19 -3.94 -19.97
CA GLY A 136 6.31 -4.88 -19.79
C GLY A 136 6.04 -6.22 -20.44
#